data_AF-A0A9E4TL36-F1
#
_entry.id   AF-A0A9E4TL36-F1
#
_cell.length_a   1.000
_cell.length_b   1.000
_cell.length_c   1.000
_cell.angle_alpha   90.00
_cell.angle_beta   90.00
_cell.angle_gamma   90.00
#
_symmetry.space_group_name_H-M   'P 1'
#
loop_
_entity.id
_entity.type
_entity.pdbx_description
1 polymer ?
#
loop_
_entity_poly.entity_id
_entity_poly.type
_entity_poly.pdbx_seq_one_letter_code
_entity_poly.pdbx_strand_id
1 'polypeptide(L)' 'MITDAQGIPLAAIVTGANAHDVTQALPLVDAIAPVKGKRGRPPRHVGARAARRSGI' A
#
# COMPACT_ATOMS: atom_id res chain seq x y z
N MET A 1 3.90 -1.18 9.19
CA MET A 1 4.51 -2.16 8.27
C MET A 1 3.84 -2.04 6.90
N ILE A 2 4.59 -1.97 5.81
CA ILE A 2 4.06 -1.96 4.44
C ILE A 2 4.33 -3.32 3.80
N THR A 3 3.34 -3.86 3.10
CA THR A 3 3.43 -5.16 2.42
C THR A 3 3.00 -5.06 0.95
N ASP A 4 3.43 -6.03 0.15
CA ASP A 4 2.83 -6.24 -1.18
C ASP A 4 1.45 -6.92 -1.08
N ALA A 5 0.87 -7.26 -2.24
CA ALA A 5 -0.46 -7.89 -2.31
C ALA A 5 -0.51 -9.33 -1.80
N GLN A 6 0.65 -9.98 -1.63
CA GLN A 6 0.80 -11.33 -1.11
C GLN A 6 1.13 -11.31 0.39
N GLY A 7 1.23 -10.13 1.00
CA GLY A 7 1.58 -9.94 2.40
C GLY A 7 3.09 -9.98 2.66
N ILE A 8 3.93 -9.93 1.63
CA ILE A 8 5.38 -9.90 1.80
C ILE A 8 5.79 -8.50 2.31
N PRO A 9 6.56 -8.41 3.41
CA PRO A 9 7.00 -7.13 3.95
C PRO A 9 7.92 -6.39 2.96
N LEU A 10 7.58 -5.14 2.65
CA LEU A 10 8.43 -4.22 1.88
C LEU A 10 9.26 -3.31 2.80
N ALA A 11 8.66 -2.90 3.93
CA ALA A 11 9.32 -2.13 4.98
C ALA A 11 8.62 -2.36 6.32
N ALA A 12 9.39 -2.41 7.41
CA ALA A 12 8.89 -2.49 8.77
C ALA A 12 9.72 -1.59 9.69
N ILE A 13 9.04 -0.81 10.52
CA ILE A 13 9.62 -0.01 11.59
C ILE A 13 8.96 -0.50 12.87
N VAL A 14 9.77 -0.88 13.86
CA VAL A 14 9.30 -1.31 15.17
C VAL A 14 9.45 -0.14 16.12
N THR A 15 8.35 0.29 16.73
CA THR A 15 8.33 1.39 17.70
C THR A 15 7.91 0.88 19.08
N GLY A 16 8.16 1.68 20.12
CA GLY A 16 7.61 1.42 21.44
C GLY A 16 6.07 1.44 21.46
N ALA A 17 5.49 1.00 22.58
CA ALA A 17 4.04 0.95 22.75
C ALA A 17 3.41 2.36 22.58
N ASN A 18 2.30 2.43 21.83
CA ASN A 18 1.54 3.64 21.51
C ASN A 18 2.30 4.75 20.77
N ALA A 19 3.18 4.40 19.82
CA ALA A 19 3.66 5.39 18.85
C ALA A 19 2.54 5.74 17.85
N HIS A 20 2.38 7.02 17.54
CA HIS A 20 1.33 7.47 16.64
C HIS A 20 1.69 7.24 15.16
N ASP A 21 0.85 6.48 14.45
CA ASP A 21 1.08 6.09 13.06
C ASP A 21 1.26 7.26 12.08
N VAL A 22 0.67 8.44 12.36
CA VAL A 22 0.82 9.61 11.46
C VAL A 22 2.26 10.06 11.32
N THR A 23 3.06 9.87 12.38
CA THR A 23 4.48 10.25 12.39
C THR A 23 5.37 9.18 11.75
N GLN A 24 4.87 7.96 11.66
CA GLN A 24 5.63 6.80 11.19
C GLN A 24 5.30 6.45 9.74
N ALA A 25 4.22 6.99 9.17
CA ALA A 25 3.81 6.71 7.80
C ALA A 25 4.85 7.15 6.76
N LEU A 26 5.34 8.39 6.82
CA LEU A 26 6.32 8.89 5.85
C LEU A 26 7.67 8.17 5.98
N PRO A 27 8.27 8.02 7.18
CA PRO A 27 9.49 7.22 7.35
C PRO A 27 9.36 5.79 6.82
N LEU A 28 8.17 5.18 6.95
CA LEU A 28 7.93 3.82 6.48
C LEU A 28 7.85 3.73 4.95
N VAL A 29 7.36 4.76 4.26
CA VAL A 29 7.38 4.84 2.80
C VAL A 29 8.80 5.05 2.29
N ASP A 30 9.57 5.94 2.93
CA ASP A 30 10.95 6.23 2.54
C ASP A 30 11.87 5.02 2.75
N ALA A 31 11.54 4.13 3.70
CA ALA A 31 12.28 2.91 3.96
C ALA A 31 12.06 1.80 2.90
N ILE A 32 11.14 1.96 1.94
CA ILE A 32 10.92 0.98 0.88
C ILE A 32 12.09 1.06 -0.11
N ALA A 33 12.91 0.01 -0.14
CA ALA A 33 13.98 -0.09 -1.13
C ALA A 33 13.42 -0.17 -2.57
N PRO A 34 14.17 0.28 -3.59
CA PRO A 34 13.76 0.15 -4.99
C PRO A 34 13.41 -1.31 -5.35
N VAL A 35 12.16 -1.55 -5.69
CA VAL A 35 11.68 -2.87 -6.07
C VAL A 35 12.07 -3.14 -7.54
N LYS A 36 12.97 -4.10 -7.76
CA LYS A 36 13.39 -4.52 -9.12
C LYS A 36 12.31 -5.39 -9.77
N GLY A 37 12.08 -5.22 -11.07
CA GLY A 37 11.17 -6.07 -11.87
C GLY A 37 10.23 -5.26 -12.77
N LYS A 38 9.37 -5.98 -13.53
CA LYS A 38 8.31 -5.32 -14.31
C LYS A 38 7.22 -4.83 -13.35
N ARG A 39 6.81 -3.57 -13.48
CA ARG A 39 5.68 -3.00 -12.73
C ARG A 39 4.45 -3.89 -12.90
N GLY A 40 3.87 -4.31 -11.78
CA GLY A 40 2.64 -5.10 -11.77
C GLY A 40 1.42 -4.30 -12.26
N ARG A 41 0.34 -5.01 -12.58
CA ARG A 41 -0.96 -4.38 -12.85
C ARG A 41 -1.37 -3.54 -11.64
N PRO A 42 -1.84 -2.29 -11.82
CA PRO A 42 -2.37 -1.49 -10.72
C PRO A 42 -3.42 -2.29 -9.93
N PRO A 43 -3.44 -2.20 -8.59
CA PRO A 43 -4.45 -2.86 -7.79
C PRO A 43 -5.86 -2.51 -8.29
N ARG A 44 -6.77 -3.49 -8.32
CA ARG A 44 -8.18 -3.20 -8.58
C ARG A 44 -8.69 -2.41 -7.38
N HIS A 45 -9.06 -1.14 -7.58
CA HIS A 45 -9.72 -0.36 -6.53
C HIS A 45 -11.02 -1.07 -6.13
N VAL A 46 -11.06 -1.64 -4.92
CA VAL A 46 -12.26 -2.18 -4.29
C VAL A 46 -13.09 -0.98 -3.79
N GLY A 47 -13.72 -0.28 -4.74
CA GLY A 47 -14.46 0.95 -4.49
C GLY A 47 -15.00 1.61 -5.76
N ALA A 48 -14.41 1.33 -6.91
CA ALA A 48 -15.00 1.70 -8.19
C ALA A 48 -16.10 0.69 -8.55
N ARG A 49 -17.32 0.90 -8.05
CA ARG A 49 -18.52 0.30 -8.63
C ARG A 49 -18.53 0.75 -10.09
N ALA A 50 -18.21 -0.15 -11.02
CA ALA A 50 -18.24 0.15 -12.45
C ALA A 50 -19.60 0.80 -12.73
N ALA A 51 -19.59 2.07 -13.12
CA ALA A 51 -20.78 2.81 -13.49
C ALA A 51 -21.48 1.98 -14.57
N ARG A 52 -22.59 1.34 -14.20
CA ARG A 52 -23.45 0.65 -15.16
C ARG A 52 -24.01 1.75 -16.05
N ARG A 53 -23.68 1.65 -17.34
CA ARG A 53 -24.10 2.58 -18.38
C ARG A 53 -25.63 2.61 -18.42
N SER A 54 -26.22 3.79 -18.26
CA SER A 54 -27.64 4.03 -18.57
C SER A 54 -27.88 3.77 -20.05
N GLY A 55 -28.99 3.11 -20.38
CA GLY A 55 -29.45 2.84 -21.74
C GLY A 55 -30.77 2.09 -21.76
N ILE A 56 -31.86 2.88 -21.68
CA ILE A 56 -33.30 2.57 -21.88
C ILE A 56 -33.92 1.59 -20.87
#